data_AF-A0A968T8N8-F1
#
_entry.id   AF-A0A968T8N8-F1
#
_cell.length_a   1.000
_cell.length_b   1.000
_cell.length_c   1.000
_cell.angle_alpha   90.00
_cell.angle_beta   90.00
_cell.angle_gamma   90.00
#
_symmetry.space_group_name_H-M   'P 1'
#
loop_
_entity.id
_entity.type
_entity.pdbx_description
1 polymer ?
#
loop_
_entity_poly.entity_id
_entity_poly.type
_entity_poly.pdbx_seq_one_letter_code
_entity_poly.pdbx_strand_id
1 'polypeptide(L)'
;MVEAPNLYWFGWFLWLGGTVFVLAILGSRQREAGAESAPAAAMSYEFDPLLRRRFETVQLNDWNALQRKSGLTPRSLLQARRGKLEKLTLEELQNLASTLQWSLEELLSQYNRPLPQLSHMAAERATLQQQTEQLQQELLALKQQLANEVDRVYRAHQQTAQLQQQLTEDNEALQSKRYELDQLQQQCRRLRADLEQQSTQLTADVKDETFRHLQTLLMNYPTAAMMAEARPTLPAKNLVPLFAPLQNLLSAWGYEPIGSAWEQVLYDPQLHQADSEQIAVGDLVYVRFVGYREGDRILCPAKVSRTLPRA
;
A
#
# COMPACT_ATOMS: atom_id res chain seq x y z
N MET A 1 -2.70 1.42 -35.81
CA MET A 1 -1.46 0.65 -35.59
C MET A 1 -1.70 -0.15 -34.31
N VAL A 2 -2.28 -1.36 -34.39
CA VAL A 2 -1.61 -2.65 -34.72
C VAL A 2 -0.58 -2.93 -33.60
N GLU A 3 -0.65 -3.94 -32.74
CA GLU A 3 -1.29 -5.27 -32.81
C GLU A 3 -1.35 -5.89 -31.40
N ALA A 4 -2.37 -6.70 -31.14
CA ALA A 4 -2.45 -7.66 -30.03
C ALA A 4 -2.20 -9.08 -30.58
N PRO A 5 -1.55 -9.97 -29.82
CA PRO A 5 -1.90 -11.40 -29.87
C PRO A 5 -1.71 -12.06 -28.47
N ASN A 6 -2.54 -12.95 -27.93
CA ASN A 6 -3.08 -14.18 -28.49
C ASN A 6 -4.30 -14.67 -27.67
N LEU A 7 -5.43 -14.76 -28.35
CA LEU A 7 -6.67 -15.38 -27.91
C LEU A 7 -6.84 -16.69 -28.70
N TYR A 8 -6.14 -17.75 -28.30
CA TYR A 8 -6.25 -19.07 -28.95
C TYR A 8 -6.03 -20.20 -27.94
N TRP A 9 -7.09 -20.62 -27.24
CA TRP A 9 -7.12 -21.98 -26.68
C TRP A 9 -8.52 -22.56 -26.38
N PHE A 10 -9.62 -21.85 -26.70
CA PHE A 10 -10.95 -22.21 -26.20
C PHE A 10 -11.87 -22.98 -27.16
N GLY A 11 -11.37 -23.78 -28.10
CA GLY A 11 -12.29 -24.43 -29.03
C GLY A 11 -11.74 -25.57 -29.86
N TRP A 12 -11.30 -26.67 -29.24
CA TRP A 12 -10.92 -27.85 -30.05
C TRP A 12 -11.36 -29.25 -29.61
N PHE A 13 -12.10 -29.48 -28.52
CA PHE A 13 -12.45 -30.87 -28.16
C PHE A 13 -13.86 -31.11 -27.63
N LEU A 14 -14.88 -30.46 -28.24
CA LEU A 14 -16.26 -30.85 -27.98
C LEU A 14 -17.22 -30.66 -29.16
N TRP A 15 -16.93 -31.23 -30.34
CA TRP A 15 -17.98 -31.71 -31.27
C TRP A 15 -17.40 -32.48 -32.48
N LEU A 16 -17.62 -33.80 -32.50
CA LEU A 16 -17.70 -34.75 -33.63
C LEU A 16 -17.40 -36.14 -33.03
N GLY A 17 -18.36 -36.94 -32.58
CA GLY A 17 -19.71 -37.12 -33.11
C GLY A 17 -19.69 -38.04 -34.33
N GLY A 18 -19.62 -39.37 -34.08
CA GLY A 18 -20.12 -40.46 -34.94
C GLY A 18 -19.49 -40.61 -36.34
N THR A 19 -18.97 -41.75 -36.81
CA THR A 19 -19.55 -43.09 -36.98
C THR A 19 -19.08 -43.57 -38.37
N VAL A 20 -19.06 -44.91 -38.59
CA VAL A 20 -19.02 -45.72 -39.85
C VAL A 20 -17.81 -46.67 -39.75
N PHE A 21 -17.94 -47.97 -39.39
CA PHE A 21 -18.75 -49.09 -39.89
C PHE A 21 -18.35 -49.64 -41.28
N VAL A 22 -17.66 -50.79 -41.23
CA VAL A 22 -17.72 -51.98 -42.11
C VAL A 22 -16.90 -52.06 -43.41
N LEU A 23 -16.09 -53.13 -43.46
CA LEU A 23 -15.91 -54.21 -44.47
C LEU A 23 -14.49 -54.79 -44.26
N ALA A 24 -14.15 -56.07 -44.39
CA ALA A 24 -14.84 -57.33 -44.63
C ALA A 24 -13.79 -58.44 -44.35
N ILE A 25 -14.15 -59.51 -43.66
CA ILE A 25 -13.36 -60.76 -43.70
C ILE A 25 -14.30 -61.86 -44.19
N LEU A 26 -14.14 -62.15 -45.48
CA LEU A 26 -14.62 -63.33 -46.19
C LEU A 26 -13.54 -64.41 -46.12
N GLY A 27 -13.98 -65.68 -46.02
CA GLY A 27 -13.17 -66.87 -46.28
C GLY A 27 -12.72 -67.57 -44.99
N SER A 28 -13.03 -68.84 -44.74
CA SER A 28 -13.62 -69.87 -45.58
C SER A 28 -14.08 -71.01 -44.68
N ARG A 29 -15.34 -71.43 -44.86
CA ARG A 29 -15.84 -72.75 -44.45
C ARG A 29 -15.07 -73.82 -45.21
N GLN A 30 -14.64 -74.87 -44.52
CA GLN A 30 -14.60 -76.19 -45.12
C GLN A 30 -15.03 -77.24 -44.08
N ARG A 31 -16.19 -77.82 -44.37
CA ARG A 31 -16.65 -79.12 -43.87
C ARG A 31 -15.85 -80.18 -44.58
N GLU A 32 -15.38 -81.18 -43.85
CA GLU A 32 -15.42 -82.56 -44.33
C GLU A 32 -16.08 -83.41 -43.25
N ALA A 33 -17.01 -84.22 -43.72
CA ALA A 33 -17.80 -85.18 -42.97
C ALA A 33 -17.40 -86.58 -43.43
N GLY A 34 -17.54 -87.56 -42.54
CA GLY A 34 -17.93 -88.90 -42.94
C GLY A 34 -17.02 -90.05 -42.48
N ALA A 35 -17.70 -91.06 -41.92
CA ALA A 35 -17.33 -92.47 -41.77
C ALA A 35 -16.25 -92.81 -40.74
N GLU A 36 -16.33 -93.88 -39.95
CA GLU A 36 -17.38 -94.80 -39.49
C GLU A 36 -16.71 -95.62 -38.36
N SER A 37 -17.50 -96.15 -37.43
CA SER A 37 -17.17 -97.06 -36.31
C SER A 37 -16.25 -98.25 -36.70
N ALA A 38 -15.34 -98.86 -35.92
CA ALA A 38 -15.19 -99.21 -34.48
C ALA A 38 -13.76 -99.84 -34.26
N PRO A 39 -13.38 -100.46 -33.11
CA PRO A 39 -13.36 -100.04 -31.70
C PRO A 39 -11.95 -100.13 -31.03
N ALA A 40 -11.83 -99.50 -29.84
CA ALA A 40 -11.03 -99.87 -28.66
C ALA A 40 -9.55 -100.34 -28.79
N ALA A 41 -8.61 -99.42 -28.52
CA ALA A 41 -7.36 -99.72 -27.81
C ALA A 41 -6.98 -98.53 -26.90
N ALA A 42 -6.72 -98.79 -25.63
CA ALA A 42 -6.49 -97.77 -24.61
C ALA A 42 -5.18 -97.01 -24.84
N MET A 43 -5.25 -95.77 -25.36
CA MET A 43 -4.09 -94.87 -25.37
C MET A 43 -3.94 -94.20 -23.99
N SER A 44 -2.83 -94.47 -23.30
CA SER A 44 -2.44 -93.78 -22.07
C SER A 44 -1.59 -92.54 -22.39
N TYR A 45 -1.89 -91.40 -21.77
CA TYR A 45 -1.09 -90.18 -21.87
C TYR A 45 -0.23 -89.95 -20.62
N GLU A 46 0.82 -89.14 -20.75
CA GLU A 46 1.87 -88.92 -19.74
C GLU A 46 1.34 -88.47 -18.37
N PHE A 47 0.32 -87.61 -18.33
CA PHE A 47 -0.27 -87.10 -17.10
C PHE A 47 -1.59 -87.79 -16.72
N ASP A 48 -1.98 -88.83 -17.45
CA ASP A 48 -3.13 -89.67 -17.11
C ASP A 48 -3.05 -90.27 -15.69
N PRO A 49 -1.93 -90.85 -15.22
CA PRO A 49 -1.89 -91.43 -13.87
C PRO A 49 -2.01 -90.38 -12.76
N LEU A 50 -1.44 -89.19 -12.97
CA LEU A 50 -1.47 -88.08 -12.00
C LEU A 50 -2.88 -87.50 -11.87
N LEU A 51 -3.50 -87.19 -13.01
CA LEU A 51 -4.86 -86.67 -13.05
C LEU A 51 -5.87 -87.71 -12.58
N ARG A 52 -5.72 -88.99 -12.98
CA ARG A 52 -6.60 -90.10 -12.57
C ARG A 52 -6.59 -90.30 -11.07
N ARG A 53 -5.41 -90.42 -10.47
CA ARG A 53 -5.29 -90.54 -9.01
C ARG A 53 -5.98 -89.38 -8.28
N ARG A 54 -5.87 -88.16 -8.81
CA ARG A 54 -6.47 -86.98 -8.18
C ARG A 54 -7.96 -86.91 -8.36
N PHE A 55 -8.49 -87.10 -9.56
CA PHE A 55 -9.94 -87.01 -9.77
C PHE A 55 -10.68 -88.19 -9.13
N GLU A 56 -10.06 -89.37 -9.00
CA GLU A 56 -10.59 -90.51 -8.22
C GLU A 56 -10.72 -90.14 -6.72
N THR A 57 -9.74 -89.41 -6.18
CA THR A 57 -9.79 -88.88 -4.80
C THR A 57 -10.95 -87.89 -4.63
N VAL A 58 -11.33 -87.18 -5.70
CA VAL A 58 -12.44 -86.20 -5.73
C VAL A 58 -13.77 -86.88 -6.15
N GLN A 59 -13.85 -88.22 -6.10
CA GLN A 59 -15.03 -89.03 -6.45
C GLN A 59 -15.54 -88.84 -7.88
N LEU A 60 -14.66 -88.49 -8.82
CA LEU A 60 -14.97 -88.48 -10.25
C LEU A 60 -14.60 -89.85 -10.83
N ASN A 61 -15.54 -90.50 -11.51
CA ASN A 61 -15.34 -91.88 -11.94
C ASN A 61 -14.74 -91.99 -13.35
N ASP A 62 -14.81 -90.92 -14.16
CA ASP A 62 -14.37 -90.91 -15.55
C ASP A 62 -13.89 -89.54 -16.03
N TRP A 63 -13.08 -89.54 -17.10
CA TRP A 63 -12.61 -88.35 -17.80
C TRP A 63 -13.75 -87.42 -18.27
N ASN A 64 -14.89 -88.00 -18.65
CA ASN A 64 -16.09 -87.25 -19.01
C ASN A 64 -16.70 -86.49 -17.83
N ALA A 65 -16.61 -87.05 -16.61
CA ALA A 65 -17.07 -86.39 -15.40
C ALA A 65 -16.16 -85.21 -15.02
N LEU A 66 -14.85 -85.39 -15.16
CA LEU A 66 -13.87 -84.31 -14.98
C LEU A 66 -14.10 -83.17 -15.98
N GLN A 67 -14.32 -83.50 -17.26
CA GLN A 67 -14.59 -82.51 -18.30
C GLN A 67 -15.82 -81.65 -17.99
N ARG A 68 -16.95 -82.30 -17.64
CA ARG A 68 -18.21 -81.59 -17.35
C ARG A 68 -18.09 -80.69 -16.12
N LYS A 69 -17.40 -81.16 -15.07
CA LYS A 69 -17.27 -80.43 -13.81
C LYS A 69 -16.28 -79.27 -13.88
N SER A 70 -15.23 -79.41 -14.69
CA SER A 70 -14.23 -78.35 -14.92
C SER A 70 -14.57 -77.38 -16.05
N GLY A 71 -15.66 -77.62 -16.78
CA GLY A 71 -16.06 -76.79 -17.93
C GLY A 71 -15.08 -76.84 -19.11
N LEU A 72 -14.14 -77.79 -19.11
CA LEU A 72 -13.12 -77.89 -20.15
C LEU A 72 -13.70 -78.44 -21.46
N THR A 73 -13.16 -77.99 -22.58
CA THR A 73 -13.44 -78.63 -23.87
C THR A 73 -12.72 -79.99 -23.94
N PRO A 74 -13.18 -80.95 -24.77
CA PRO A 74 -12.48 -82.22 -24.94
C PRO A 74 -11.03 -82.03 -25.38
N ARG A 75 -10.77 -80.96 -26.14
CA ARG A 75 -9.45 -80.58 -26.63
C ARG A 75 -8.58 -80.03 -25.49
N SER A 76 -9.10 -79.17 -24.62
CA SER A 76 -8.34 -78.66 -23.47
C SER A 76 -8.03 -79.77 -22.45
N LEU A 77 -8.99 -80.64 -22.16
CA LEU A 77 -8.74 -81.82 -21.30
C LEU A 77 -7.67 -82.74 -21.91
N LEU A 78 -7.67 -82.94 -23.22
CA LEU A 78 -6.64 -83.72 -23.91
C LEU A 78 -5.26 -83.04 -23.84
N GLN A 79 -5.18 -81.70 -23.91
CA GLN A 79 -3.91 -80.99 -23.72
C GLN A 79 -3.39 -81.13 -22.29
N ALA A 80 -4.28 -81.05 -21.29
CA ALA A 80 -3.92 -81.28 -19.88
C ALA A 80 -3.37 -82.69 -19.65
N ARG A 81 -4.06 -83.71 -20.18
CA ARG A 81 -3.62 -85.12 -20.14
C ARG A 81 -2.25 -85.36 -20.80
N ARG A 82 -1.91 -84.54 -21.79
CA ARG A 82 -0.61 -84.54 -22.50
C ARG A 82 0.45 -83.63 -21.88
N GLY A 83 0.19 -83.00 -20.74
CA GLY A 83 1.17 -82.11 -20.08
C GLY A 83 1.28 -80.70 -20.66
N LYS A 84 0.44 -80.33 -21.63
CA LYS A 84 0.54 -79.07 -22.38
C LYS A 84 -0.34 -77.98 -21.76
N LEU A 85 -0.06 -77.64 -20.50
CA LEU A 85 -0.82 -76.64 -19.74
C LEU A 85 -0.73 -75.22 -20.32
N GLU A 86 0.35 -74.88 -21.04
CA GLU A 86 0.54 -73.56 -21.69
C GLU A 86 -0.51 -73.25 -22.77
N LYS A 87 -1.21 -74.27 -23.27
CA LYS A 87 -2.24 -74.12 -24.31
C LYS A 87 -3.64 -73.90 -23.74
N LEU A 88 -3.76 -73.87 -22.42
CA LEU A 88 -4.99 -73.61 -21.68
C LEU A 88 -5.04 -72.13 -21.30
N THR A 89 -6.22 -71.53 -21.29
CA THR A 89 -6.38 -70.17 -20.76
C THR A 89 -6.19 -70.18 -19.24
N LEU A 90 -5.90 -69.01 -18.65
CA LEU A 90 -5.80 -68.87 -17.19
C LEU A 90 -7.09 -69.32 -16.49
N GLU A 91 -8.24 -69.03 -17.10
CA GLU A 91 -9.56 -69.44 -16.61
C GLU A 91 -9.74 -70.96 -16.67
N GLU A 92 -9.35 -71.62 -17.78
CA GLU A 92 -9.37 -73.08 -17.90
C GLU A 92 -8.43 -73.78 -16.91
N LEU A 93 -7.24 -73.21 -16.67
CA LEU A 93 -6.29 -73.71 -15.67
C LEU A 93 -6.83 -73.56 -14.25
N GLN A 94 -7.45 -72.42 -13.94
CA GLN A 94 -8.09 -72.19 -12.63
C GLN A 94 -9.28 -73.12 -12.42
N ASN A 95 -10.09 -73.36 -13.45
CA ASN A 95 -11.24 -74.27 -13.39
C ASN A 95 -10.81 -75.75 -13.25
N LEU A 96 -9.73 -76.15 -13.93
CA LEU A 96 -9.14 -77.48 -13.77
C LEU A 96 -8.56 -77.64 -12.36
N ALA A 97 -7.82 -76.64 -11.85
CA ALA A 97 -7.25 -76.65 -10.52
C ALA A 97 -8.33 -76.69 -9.42
N SER A 98 -9.35 -75.84 -9.51
CA SER A 98 -10.46 -75.80 -8.54
C SER A 98 -11.26 -77.11 -8.54
N THR A 99 -11.49 -77.70 -9.71
CA THR A 99 -12.20 -78.98 -9.84
C THR A 99 -11.41 -80.16 -9.26
N LEU A 100 -10.08 -80.13 -9.40
CA LEU A 100 -9.17 -81.12 -8.81
C LEU A 100 -8.79 -80.80 -7.36
N GLN A 101 -9.38 -79.75 -6.77
CA GLN A 101 -9.08 -79.25 -5.43
C GLN A 101 -7.58 -79.00 -5.22
N TRP A 102 -6.95 -78.32 -6.17
CA TRP A 102 -5.58 -77.81 -6.08
C TRP A 102 -5.60 -76.28 -6.15
N SER A 103 -4.64 -75.64 -5.47
CA SER A 103 -4.31 -74.26 -5.81
C SER A 103 -3.68 -74.21 -7.21
N LEU A 104 -3.77 -73.06 -7.90
CA LEU A 104 -3.14 -72.92 -9.22
C LEU A 104 -1.62 -73.19 -9.15
N GLU A 105 -0.99 -72.83 -8.03
CA GLU A 105 0.43 -73.09 -7.75
C GLU A 105 0.73 -74.58 -7.52
N GLU A 106 -0.12 -75.30 -6.78
CA GLU A 106 0.01 -76.74 -6.57
C GLU A 106 -0.14 -77.51 -7.87
N LEU A 107 -1.12 -77.14 -8.70
CA LEU A 107 -1.34 -77.75 -10.01
C LEU A 107 -0.10 -77.60 -10.90
N LEU A 108 0.48 -76.40 -10.96
CA LEU A 108 1.65 -76.13 -11.78
C LEU A 108 2.91 -76.81 -11.22
N SER A 109 2.99 -76.94 -9.89
CA SER A 109 4.06 -77.69 -9.21
C SER A 109 3.98 -79.20 -9.49
N GLN A 110 2.77 -79.79 -9.51
CA GLN A 110 2.55 -81.21 -9.85
C GLN A 110 2.89 -81.54 -11.31
N TYR A 111 2.83 -80.55 -12.21
CA TYR A 111 3.30 -80.65 -13.59
C TYR A 111 4.78 -80.25 -13.75
N ASN A 112 5.53 -80.20 -12.65
CA ASN A 112 6.97 -79.94 -12.60
C ASN A 112 7.39 -78.58 -13.21
N ARG A 113 6.52 -77.57 -13.13
CA ARG A 113 6.80 -76.18 -13.54
C ARG A 113 6.60 -75.20 -12.38
N PRO A 114 7.61 -74.99 -11.52
CA PRO A 114 7.61 -73.83 -10.64
C PRO A 114 7.73 -72.56 -11.50
N LEU A 115 6.88 -71.54 -11.31
CA LEU A 115 6.93 -70.28 -12.06
C LEU A 115 7.80 -69.23 -11.34
N PRO A 116 9.10 -69.07 -11.67
CA PRO A 116 9.89 -67.91 -11.23
C PRO A 116 9.39 -66.59 -11.86
N GLN A 117 8.45 -66.65 -12.80
CA GLN A 117 7.94 -65.47 -13.48
C GLN A 117 6.92 -64.68 -12.66
N LEU A 118 6.09 -65.38 -11.89
CA LEU A 118 5.06 -64.75 -11.06
C LEU A 118 5.65 -64.08 -9.81
N SER A 119 6.77 -64.59 -9.29
CA SER A 119 7.42 -64.03 -8.10
C SER A 119 8.13 -62.69 -8.37
N HIS A 120 8.82 -62.54 -9.50
CA HIS A 120 9.45 -61.25 -9.84
C HIS A 120 8.40 -60.19 -10.22
N MET A 121 7.33 -60.57 -10.92
CA MET A 121 6.22 -59.65 -11.21
C MET A 121 5.47 -59.24 -9.93
N ALA A 122 5.36 -60.14 -8.94
CA ALA A 122 4.82 -59.80 -7.63
C ALA A 122 5.74 -58.84 -6.84
N ALA A 123 7.05 -59.05 -6.88
CA ALA A 123 8.02 -58.15 -6.25
C ALA A 123 8.03 -56.76 -6.93
N GLU A 124 8.01 -56.71 -8.25
CA GLU A 124 7.93 -55.46 -9.02
C GLU A 124 6.61 -54.71 -8.73
N ARG A 125 5.48 -55.42 -8.68
CA ARG A 125 4.19 -54.83 -8.26
C ARG A 125 4.23 -54.28 -6.84
N ALA A 126 4.89 -54.95 -5.90
CA ALA A 126 5.02 -54.46 -4.53
C ALA A 126 5.86 -53.17 -4.48
N THR A 127 6.97 -53.10 -5.23
CA THR A 127 7.79 -51.87 -5.30
C THR A 127 7.03 -50.70 -5.93
N LEU A 128 6.28 -50.95 -7.01
CA LEU A 128 5.46 -49.94 -7.66
C LEU A 128 4.32 -49.47 -6.74
N GLN A 129 3.68 -50.39 -6.00
CA GLN A 129 2.66 -50.04 -5.01
C GLN A 129 3.24 -49.13 -3.92
N GLN A 130 4.40 -49.48 -3.38
CA GLN A 130 5.09 -48.65 -2.39
C GLN A 130 5.44 -47.26 -2.94
N GLN A 131 5.92 -47.17 -4.18
CA GLN A 131 6.19 -45.88 -4.84
C GLN A 131 4.91 -45.06 -5.03
N THR A 132 3.79 -45.69 -5.41
CA THR A 132 2.51 -44.99 -5.55
C THR A 132 1.98 -44.47 -4.22
N GLU A 133 2.13 -45.23 -3.13
CA GLU A 133 1.74 -44.78 -1.79
C GLU A 133 2.61 -43.61 -1.32
N GLN A 134 3.92 -43.66 -1.55
CA GLN A 134 4.83 -42.58 -1.21
C GLN A 134 4.49 -41.29 -1.97
N LEU A 135 4.26 -41.38 -3.29
CA LEU A 135 3.83 -40.25 -4.11
C LEU A 135 2.48 -39.66 -3.64
N GLN A 136 1.54 -40.51 -3.21
CA GLN A 136 0.27 -40.05 -2.66
C GLN A 136 0.45 -39.30 -1.33
N GLN A 137 1.33 -39.78 -0.45
CA GLN A 137 1.65 -39.11 0.81
C GLN A 137 2.33 -37.76 0.55
N GLU A 138 3.29 -37.70 -0.38
CA GLU A 138 3.97 -36.46 -0.78
C GLU A 138 2.97 -35.45 -1.36
N LEU A 139 2.05 -35.87 -2.24
CA LEU A 139 0.99 -35.01 -2.77
C LEU A 139 0.09 -34.45 -1.67
N LEU A 140 -0.25 -35.26 -0.66
CA LEU A 140 -1.09 -34.81 0.45
C LEU A 140 -0.34 -33.79 1.33
N ALA A 141 0.93 -34.05 1.63
CA ALA A 141 1.79 -33.11 2.35
C ALA A 141 1.94 -31.78 1.59
N LEU A 142 2.16 -31.84 0.27
CA LEU A 142 2.29 -30.64 -0.56
C LEU A 142 0.99 -29.83 -0.61
N LYS A 143 -0.17 -30.50 -0.70
CA LYS A 143 -1.48 -29.84 -0.64
C LYS A 143 -1.71 -29.15 0.71
N GLN A 144 -1.31 -29.80 1.80
CA GLN A 144 -1.39 -29.20 3.15
C GLN A 144 -0.48 -27.98 3.26
N GLN A 145 0.74 -28.05 2.73
CA GLN A 145 1.66 -26.92 2.69
C GLN A 145 1.08 -25.76 1.88
N LEU A 146 0.52 -26.03 0.70
CA LEU A 146 -0.10 -25.00 -0.13
C LEU A 146 -1.29 -24.34 0.59
N ALA A 147 -2.12 -25.11 1.28
CA ALA A 147 -3.22 -24.55 2.09
C ALA A 147 -2.70 -23.62 3.20
N ASN A 148 -1.65 -24.03 3.91
CA ASN A 148 -1.04 -23.20 4.94
C ASN A 148 -0.43 -21.90 4.38
N GLU A 149 0.21 -21.96 3.20
CA GLU A 149 0.76 -20.77 2.55
C GLU A 149 -0.33 -19.83 2.04
N VAL A 150 -1.44 -20.36 1.51
CA VAL A 150 -2.60 -19.55 1.13
C VAL A 150 -3.18 -18.82 2.34
N ASP A 151 -3.30 -19.50 3.49
CA ASP A 151 -3.75 -18.88 4.73
C ASP A 151 -2.80 -17.78 5.21
N ARG A 152 -1.48 -18.01 5.11
CA ARG A 152 -0.46 -17.00 5.44
C ARG A 152 -0.59 -15.76 4.56
N VAL A 153 -0.75 -15.94 3.25
CA VAL A 153 -0.92 -14.85 2.29
C VAL A 153 -2.22 -14.09 2.57
N TYR A 154 -3.32 -14.79 2.85
CA TYR A 154 -4.60 -14.15 3.19
C TYR A 154 -4.49 -13.30 4.46
N ARG A 155 -3.85 -13.81 5.52
CA ARG A 155 -3.61 -13.05 6.76
C ARG A 155 -2.71 -11.85 6.53
N ALA A 156 -1.62 -12.02 5.78
CA ALA A 156 -0.72 -10.93 5.44
C ALA A 156 -1.46 -9.84 4.64
N HIS A 157 -2.31 -10.23 3.68
CA HIS A 157 -3.10 -9.30 2.90
C HIS A 157 -4.08 -8.51 3.77
N GLN A 158 -4.80 -9.18 4.68
CA GLN A 158 -5.69 -8.50 5.64
C GLN A 158 -4.93 -7.51 6.52
N GLN A 159 -3.76 -7.90 7.02
CA GLN A 159 -2.91 -7.01 7.82
C GLN A 159 -2.44 -5.79 7.01
N THR A 160 -2.04 -5.98 5.75
CA THR A 160 -1.64 -4.84 4.89
C THR A 160 -2.80 -3.89 4.63
N ALA A 161 -4.02 -4.41 4.44
CA ALA A 161 -5.21 -3.57 4.25
C ALA A 161 -5.54 -2.75 5.51
N GLN A 162 -5.43 -3.36 6.70
CA GLN A 162 -5.61 -2.66 7.98
C GLN A 162 -4.58 -1.55 8.18
N LEU A 163 -3.30 -1.85 7.92
CA LEU A 163 -2.22 -0.86 8.01
C LEU A 163 -2.42 0.30 7.03
N GLN A 164 -2.88 0.02 5.81
CA GLN A 164 -3.20 1.06 4.83
C GLN A 164 -4.35 1.96 5.29
N GLN A 165 -5.39 1.38 5.88
CA GLN A 165 -6.51 2.15 6.43
C GLN A 165 -6.02 3.06 7.58
N GLN A 166 -5.28 2.49 8.54
CA GLN A 166 -4.76 3.26 9.67
C GLN A 166 -3.83 4.40 9.20
N LEU A 167 -2.96 4.15 8.22
CA LEU A 167 -2.09 5.18 7.67
C LEU A 167 -2.88 6.29 6.95
N THR A 168 -4.04 5.96 6.38
CA THR A 168 -4.94 6.94 5.75
C THR A 168 -5.60 7.82 6.81
N GLU A 169 -6.15 7.20 7.86
CA GLU A 169 -6.76 7.91 9.00
C GLU A 169 -5.74 8.81 9.71
N ASP A 170 -4.52 8.31 9.95
CA ASP A 170 -3.43 9.08 10.56
C ASP A 170 -3.02 10.27 9.67
N ASN A 171 -2.96 10.07 8.34
CA ASN A 171 -2.64 11.15 7.41
C ASN A 171 -3.73 12.23 7.38
N GLU A 172 -5.02 11.85 7.40
CA GLU A 172 -6.13 12.80 7.48
C GLU A 172 -6.09 13.59 8.79
N ALA A 173 -5.85 12.92 9.91
CA ALA A 173 -5.69 13.57 11.22
C ALA A 173 -4.49 14.53 11.24
N LEU A 174 -3.37 14.15 10.64
CA LEU A 174 -2.18 15.02 10.51
C LEU A 174 -2.44 16.22 9.61
N GLN A 175 -3.17 16.04 8.50
CA GLN A 175 -3.55 17.13 7.61
C GLN A 175 -4.45 18.14 8.31
N SER A 176 -5.45 17.66 9.06
CA SER A 176 -6.31 18.51 9.89
C SER A 176 -5.50 19.35 10.89
N LYS A 177 -4.61 18.69 11.64
CA LYS A 177 -3.74 19.40 12.60
C LYS A 177 -2.79 20.40 11.94
N ARG A 178 -2.25 20.08 10.76
CA ARG A 178 -1.42 21.01 9.98
C ARG A 178 -2.22 22.24 9.56
N TYR A 179 -3.44 22.04 9.10
CA TYR A 179 -4.34 23.14 8.75
C TYR A 179 -4.65 24.03 9.97
N GLU A 180 -4.94 23.44 11.13
CA GLU A 180 -5.16 24.19 12.37
C GLU A 180 -3.91 24.99 12.79
N LEU A 181 -2.73 24.40 12.69
CA LEU A 181 -1.46 25.09 12.99
C LEU A 181 -1.21 26.26 12.03
N ASP A 182 -1.48 26.09 10.75
CA ASP A 182 -1.31 27.15 9.75
C ASP A 182 -2.28 28.32 10.02
N GLN A 183 -3.54 28.01 10.34
CA GLN A 183 -4.54 29.02 10.73
C GLN A 183 -4.10 29.78 11.99
N LEU A 184 -3.63 29.07 13.02
CA LEU A 184 -3.17 29.70 14.25
C LEU A 184 -1.94 30.58 14.02
N GLN A 185 -0.98 30.13 13.20
CA GLN A 185 0.18 30.92 12.83
C GLN A 185 -0.21 32.21 12.10
N GLN A 186 -1.17 32.14 11.17
CA GLN A 186 -1.69 33.31 10.47
C GLN A 186 -2.34 34.30 11.44
N GLN A 187 -3.15 33.81 12.38
CA GLN A 187 -3.75 34.65 13.43
C GLN A 187 -2.70 35.33 14.30
N CYS A 188 -1.67 34.60 14.74
CA CYS A 188 -0.58 35.18 15.52
C CYS A 188 0.20 36.25 14.74
N ARG A 189 0.45 36.04 13.44
CA ARG A 189 1.12 37.04 12.59
C ARG A 189 0.28 38.32 12.47
N ARG A 190 -1.02 38.16 12.22
CA ARG A 190 -1.95 39.29 12.12
C ARG A 190 -2.01 40.08 13.42
N LEU A 191 -2.21 39.39 14.56
CA LEU A 191 -2.29 40.04 15.87
C LEU A 191 -0.99 40.79 16.23
N ARG A 192 0.17 40.25 15.87
CA ARG A 192 1.45 40.97 16.08
C ARG A 192 1.54 42.24 15.25
N ALA A 193 1.13 42.18 13.97
CA ALA A 193 1.09 43.36 13.11
C ALA A 193 0.10 44.42 13.64
N ASP A 194 -1.09 43.98 14.08
CA ASP A 194 -2.11 44.87 14.65
C ASP A 194 -1.60 45.55 15.94
N LEU A 195 -0.91 44.81 16.82
CA LEU A 195 -0.33 45.36 18.05
C LEU A 195 0.82 46.34 17.76
N GLU A 196 1.68 46.05 16.80
CA GLU A 196 2.78 46.93 16.42
C GLU A 196 2.26 48.24 15.81
N GLN A 197 1.24 48.15 14.95
CA GLN A 197 0.55 49.31 14.41
C GLN A 197 -0.12 50.14 15.52
N GLN A 198 -0.86 49.50 16.43
CA GLN A 198 -1.51 50.19 17.55
C GLN A 198 -0.52 50.87 18.47
N SER A 199 0.61 50.22 18.79
CA SER A 199 1.65 50.82 19.63
C SER A 199 2.26 52.06 18.98
N THR A 200 2.53 51.98 17.67
CA THR A 200 3.08 53.12 16.91
C THR A 200 2.08 54.27 16.85
N GLN A 201 0.82 53.97 16.55
CA GLN A 201 -0.25 54.96 16.50
C GLN A 201 -0.48 55.63 17.85
N LEU A 202 -0.58 54.85 18.93
CA LEU A 202 -0.78 55.37 20.28
C LEU A 202 0.38 56.28 20.71
N THR A 203 1.62 55.92 20.35
CA THR A 203 2.79 56.75 20.64
C THR A 203 2.71 58.08 19.90
N ALA A 204 2.30 58.08 18.62
CA ALA A 204 2.12 59.30 17.83
C ALA A 204 0.97 60.16 18.40
N ASP A 205 -0.17 59.55 18.72
CA ASP A 205 -1.34 60.24 19.26
C ASP A 205 -1.02 60.92 20.60
N VAL A 206 -0.33 60.21 21.50
CA VAL A 206 0.09 60.77 22.79
C VAL A 206 1.07 61.92 22.61
N LYS A 207 2.03 61.82 21.67
CA LYS A 207 2.96 62.93 21.37
C LYS A 207 2.21 64.16 20.88
N ASP A 208 1.34 63.99 19.88
CA ASP A 208 0.57 65.09 19.27
C ASP A 208 -0.39 65.72 20.29
N GLU A 209 -1.08 64.91 21.09
CA GLU A 209 -2.00 65.39 22.12
C GLU A 209 -1.28 66.12 23.25
N THR A 210 -0.17 65.56 23.75
CA THR A 210 0.61 66.19 24.81
C THR A 210 1.21 67.51 24.32
N PHE A 211 1.75 67.56 23.10
CA PHE A 211 2.24 68.79 22.50
C PHE A 211 1.14 69.83 22.42
N ARG A 212 -0.06 69.47 21.95
CA ARG A 212 -1.21 70.38 21.82
C ARG A 212 -1.61 70.99 23.17
N HIS A 213 -1.65 70.19 24.24
CA HIS A 213 -1.95 70.68 25.59
C HIS A 213 -0.86 71.61 26.13
N LEU A 214 0.40 71.35 25.81
CA LEU A 214 1.55 72.14 26.27
C LEU A 214 1.92 73.28 25.30
N GLN A 215 1.29 73.38 24.13
CA GLN A 215 1.73 74.23 23.03
C GLN A 215 1.92 75.69 23.47
N THR A 216 0.96 76.25 24.20
CA THR A 216 1.05 77.62 24.71
C THR A 216 2.27 77.81 25.61
N LEU A 217 2.56 76.86 26.51
CA LEU A 217 3.74 76.93 27.36
C LEU A 217 5.02 76.82 26.53
N LEU A 218 5.09 75.83 25.64
CA LEU A 218 6.25 75.53 24.81
C LEU A 218 6.62 76.68 23.87
N MET A 219 5.63 77.40 23.33
CA MET A 219 5.87 78.56 22.48
C MET A 219 6.36 79.79 23.25
N ASN A 220 5.92 79.97 24.49
CA ASN A 220 6.12 81.20 25.25
C ASN A 220 7.33 81.16 26.20
N TYR A 221 7.66 79.99 26.76
CA TYR A 221 8.75 79.89 27.73
C TYR A 221 10.13 80.31 27.19
N PRO A 222 10.52 80.08 25.91
CA PRO A 222 11.84 80.48 25.44
C PRO A 222 12.02 82.00 25.48
N THR A 223 10.95 82.75 25.13
CA THR A 223 10.93 84.20 25.21
C THR A 223 10.97 84.70 26.66
N ALA A 224 10.27 84.01 27.57
CA ALA A 224 10.32 84.32 29.00
C ALA A 224 11.72 84.05 29.59
N ALA A 225 12.36 82.96 29.20
CA ALA A 225 13.71 82.58 29.63
C ALA A 225 14.74 83.62 29.20
N MET A 226 14.73 83.97 27.91
CA MET A 226 15.62 84.99 27.38
C MET A 226 15.35 86.36 28.08
N MET A 227 14.09 86.71 28.40
CA MET A 227 13.78 87.98 29.09
C MET A 227 14.35 88.02 30.51
N ALA A 228 14.31 86.88 31.21
CA ALA A 228 14.91 86.72 32.52
C ALA A 228 16.45 86.81 32.49
N GLU A 229 17.08 86.31 31.42
CA GLU A 229 18.52 86.43 31.19
C GLU A 229 18.94 87.88 30.86
N ALA A 230 18.16 88.58 30.03
CA ALA A 230 18.40 89.97 29.66
C ALA A 230 18.19 90.96 30.83
N ARG A 231 17.51 90.56 31.91
CA ARG A 231 17.31 91.38 33.13
C ARG A 231 17.80 90.67 34.39
N PRO A 232 19.11 90.70 34.67
CA PRO A 232 19.74 89.92 35.75
C PRO A 232 19.28 90.26 37.18
N THR A 233 18.56 91.38 37.35
CA THR A 233 18.01 91.88 38.62
C THR A 233 16.73 91.15 39.04
N LEU A 234 16.09 90.40 38.14
CA LEU A 234 14.90 89.60 38.44
C LEU A 234 15.28 88.20 38.94
N PRO A 235 14.67 87.68 40.02
CA PRO A 235 14.90 86.30 40.50
C PRO A 235 14.52 85.22 39.48
N ALA A 236 13.75 85.58 38.44
CA ALA A 236 13.21 84.66 37.44
C ALA A 236 14.28 83.85 36.67
N LYS A 237 15.52 84.36 36.56
CA LYS A 237 16.62 83.62 35.91
C LYS A 237 16.90 82.26 36.57
N ASN A 238 16.62 82.12 37.87
CA ASN A 238 16.79 80.87 38.61
C ASN A 238 15.75 79.81 38.25
N LEU A 239 14.66 80.20 37.58
CA LEU A 239 13.59 79.29 37.15
C LEU A 239 13.82 78.72 35.74
N VAL A 240 14.70 79.33 34.92
CA VAL A 240 15.01 78.86 33.56
C VAL A 240 15.45 77.39 33.53
N PRO A 241 16.33 76.91 34.42
CA PRO A 241 16.74 75.51 34.42
C PRO A 241 15.60 74.51 34.66
N LEU A 242 14.49 74.94 35.29
CA LEU A 242 13.33 74.06 35.54
C LEU A 242 12.60 73.67 34.25
N PHE A 243 12.82 74.40 33.16
CA PHE A 243 12.24 74.09 31.84
C PHE A 243 13.14 73.19 30.98
N ALA A 244 14.36 72.88 31.42
CA ALA A 244 15.26 71.97 30.70
C ALA A 244 14.63 70.60 30.37
N PRO A 245 13.81 69.97 31.24
CA PRO A 245 13.12 68.73 30.90
C PRO A 245 12.18 68.85 29.69
N LEU A 246 11.55 70.03 29.47
CA LEU A 246 10.69 70.25 28.30
C LEU A 246 11.52 70.33 27.01
N GLN A 247 12.70 70.96 27.07
CA GLN A 247 13.60 71.03 25.91
C GLN A 247 14.14 69.63 25.55
N ASN A 248 14.49 68.83 26.56
CA ASN A 248 14.91 67.44 26.36
C ASN A 248 13.77 66.59 25.77
N LEU A 249 12.53 66.78 26.23
CA LEU A 249 11.35 66.09 25.70
C LEU A 249 11.12 66.39 24.22
N LEU A 250 11.16 67.67 23.84
CA LEU A 250 11.03 68.10 22.44
C LEU A 250 12.15 67.52 21.57
N SER A 251 13.38 67.56 22.06
CA SER A 251 14.54 66.98 21.36
C SER A 251 14.39 65.47 21.18
N ALA A 252 13.91 64.75 22.22
CA ALA A 252 13.65 63.31 22.16
C ALA A 252 12.50 62.95 21.19
N TRP A 253 11.53 63.85 21.00
CA TRP A 253 10.50 63.71 19.98
C TRP A 253 10.96 64.12 18.57
N GLY A 254 12.15 64.71 18.43
CA GLY A 254 12.65 65.21 17.15
C GLY A 254 12.02 66.54 16.73
N TYR A 255 11.44 67.29 17.67
CA TYR A 255 10.81 68.57 17.38
C TYR A 255 11.84 69.68 17.40
N GLU A 256 11.99 70.35 16.27
CA GLU A 256 12.95 71.43 16.05
C GLU A 256 12.26 72.79 16.22
N PRO A 257 12.92 73.77 16.86
CA PRO A 257 12.41 75.13 16.94
C PRO A 257 12.51 75.84 15.58
N ILE A 258 11.50 76.64 15.28
CA ILE A 258 11.49 77.57 14.14
C ILE A 258 12.04 78.91 14.62
N GLY A 259 13.36 79.06 14.53
CA GLY A 259 14.11 80.20 15.04
C GLY A 259 14.20 80.26 16.57
N SER A 260 14.95 81.23 17.07
CA SER A 260 15.23 81.43 18.50
C SER A 260 14.52 82.67 19.02
N ALA A 261 14.21 82.72 20.32
CA ALA A 261 13.56 83.89 20.91
C ALA A 261 14.39 85.17 20.68
N TRP A 262 13.76 86.23 20.17
CA TRP A 262 14.37 87.52 19.79
C TRP A 262 15.40 87.44 18.65
N GLU A 263 15.51 86.30 17.96
CA GLU A 263 16.29 86.20 16.73
C GLU A 263 15.62 86.97 15.60
N GLN A 264 16.43 87.65 14.79
CA GLN A 264 15.96 88.33 13.59
C GLN A 264 16.07 87.39 12.39
N VAL A 265 14.93 87.09 11.76
CA VAL A 265 14.81 86.15 10.64
C VAL A 265 14.08 86.80 9.46
N LEU A 266 14.26 86.24 8.26
CA LEU A 266 13.49 86.64 7.09
C LEU A 266 12.06 86.08 7.20
N TYR A 267 11.06 86.91 6.94
CA TYR A 267 9.67 86.49 7.03
C TYR A 267 9.31 85.49 5.91
N ASP A 268 8.98 84.26 6.31
CA ASP A 268 8.40 83.22 5.46
C ASP A 268 7.00 82.84 5.98
N PRO A 269 5.91 83.10 5.23
CA PRO A 269 4.55 82.75 5.64
C PRO A 269 4.31 81.25 5.88
N GLN A 270 5.17 80.35 5.38
CA GLN A 270 5.06 78.91 5.63
C GLN A 270 5.54 78.54 7.03
N LEU A 271 6.51 79.27 7.56
CA LEU A 271 7.14 79.02 8.85
C LEU A 271 6.67 79.98 9.94
N HIS A 272 6.22 81.17 9.55
CA HIS A 272 5.96 82.29 10.44
C HIS A 272 4.51 82.78 10.37
N GLN A 273 4.00 83.17 11.53
CA GLN A 273 2.73 83.88 11.70
C GLN A 273 3.02 85.32 12.14
N ALA A 274 2.76 86.28 11.25
CA ALA A 274 2.90 87.70 11.56
C ALA A 274 1.84 88.18 12.56
N ASP A 275 2.21 89.13 13.43
CA ASP A 275 1.29 89.81 14.36
C ASP A 275 0.48 90.96 13.71
N SER A 276 0.83 91.33 12.48
CA SER A 276 0.23 92.41 11.71
C SER A 276 0.23 92.10 10.22
N GLU A 277 -0.79 92.54 9.49
CA GLU A 277 -0.96 92.24 8.05
C GLU A 277 0.02 92.98 7.13
N GLN A 278 0.86 93.87 7.67
CA GLN A 278 1.73 94.76 6.90
C GLN A 278 3.14 94.20 6.65
N ILE A 279 3.41 92.93 6.97
CA ILE A 279 4.71 92.27 6.80
C ILE A 279 4.78 91.56 5.45
N ALA A 280 5.73 91.95 4.59
CA ALA A 280 5.94 91.34 3.29
C ALA A 280 6.91 90.16 3.38
N VAL A 281 6.78 89.19 2.47
CA VAL A 281 7.69 88.04 2.37
C VAL A 281 9.13 88.53 2.18
N GLY A 282 10.04 88.01 3.01
CA GLY A 282 11.45 88.41 3.03
C GLY A 282 11.77 89.61 3.93
N ASP A 283 10.78 90.25 4.56
CA ASP A 283 11.05 91.31 5.55
C ASP A 283 11.79 90.74 6.77
N LEU A 284 12.71 91.53 7.34
CA LEU A 284 13.34 91.18 8.60
C LEU A 284 12.38 91.37 9.77
N VAL A 285 12.15 90.29 10.50
CA VAL A 285 11.22 90.23 11.65
C VAL A 285 11.88 89.51 12.82
N TYR A 286 11.44 89.82 14.03
CA TYR A 286 11.89 89.17 15.26
C TYR A 286 10.93 88.05 15.67
N VAL A 287 11.48 86.91 16.07
CA VAL A 287 10.71 85.81 16.66
C VAL A 287 10.28 86.20 18.08
N ARG A 288 8.98 86.44 18.27
CA ARG A 288 8.38 86.75 19.59
C ARG A 288 7.97 85.50 20.34
N PHE A 289 7.46 84.49 19.64
CA PHE A 289 7.12 83.18 20.21
C PHE A 289 7.64 82.10 19.29
N VAL A 290 8.41 81.17 19.85
CA VAL A 290 9.10 80.12 19.08
C VAL A 290 8.06 79.12 18.56
N GLY A 291 8.12 78.83 17.27
CA GLY A 291 7.34 77.77 16.63
C GLY A 291 8.09 76.44 16.65
N TYR A 292 7.43 75.35 16.28
CA TYR A 292 8.06 74.02 16.23
C TYR A 292 7.67 73.25 14.98
N ARG A 293 8.59 72.40 14.51
CA ARG A 293 8.40 71.49 13.37
C ARG A 293 8.97 70.11 13.66
N GLU A 294 8.47 69.11 12.95
CA GLU A 294 8.98 67.74 12.93
C GLU A 294 9.37 67.40 11.48
N GLY A 295 10.66 67.51 11.14
CA GLY A 295 11.11 67.47 9.74
C GLY A 295 10.42 68.54 8.90
N ASP A 296 9.68 68.12 7.88
CA ASP A 296 8.91 69.01 6.99
C ASP A 296 7.53 69.40 7.55
N ARG A 297 7.05 68.73 8.61
CA ARG A 297 5.73 68.99 9.19
C ARG A 297 5.83 70.14 10.18
N ILE A 298 5.15 71.25 9.89
CA ILE A 298 5.01 72.36 10.84
C ILE A 298 3.97 72.00 11.91
N LEU A 299 4.40 71.95 13.17
CA LEU A 299 3.51 71.69 14.32
C LEU A 299 2.80 72.98 14.74
N CYS A 300 3.56 74.07 14.84
CA CYS A 300 3.03 75.43 14.98
C CYS A 300 4.01 76.47 14.41
N PRO A 301 3.52 77.49 13.70
CA PRO A 301 4.38 78.53 13.14
C PRO A 301 4.96 79.42 14.25
N ALA A 302 6.16 79.95 14.03
CA ALA A 302 6.73 80.94 14.95
C ALA A 302 5.99 82.26 14.80
N LYS A 303 5.65 82.91 15.91
CA LYS A 303 4.99 84.21 15.86
C LYS A 303 6.04 85.30 15.83
N VAL A 304 5.94 86.16 14.82
CA VAL A 304 6.96 87.16 14.51
C VAL A 304 6.39 88.58 14.51
N SER A 305 7.25 89.55 14.77
CA SER A 305 6.91 90.98 14.79
C SER A 305 8.07 91.82 14.29
N ARG A 306 7.78 93.00 13.75
CA ARG A 306 8.83 93.97 13.38
C ARG A 306 9.51 94.61 14.59
N THR A 307 8.91 94.50 15.77
CA THR A 307 9.42 95.15 16.99
C THR A 307 9.49 94.17 18.16
N LEU A 308 10.56 94.29 18.95
CA LEU A 308 10.66 93.63 20.25
C LEU A 308 9.90 94.42 21.33
N PRO A 309 9.35 93.75 22.36
CA PRO A 309 8.80 94.45 23.52
C PRO A 309 9.87 95.35 24.14
N ARG A 310 9.53 96.63 24.39
CA ARG A 310 10.45 97.57 25.05
C ARG A 310 10.81 97.03 26.43
N ALA A 311 12.11 97.03 26.74
CA ALA A 311 12.61 96.61 28.03
C ALA A 311 12.19 97.59 29.14
#